data_AF-A0A2Z4JCL8-F1
#
_entry.id   AF-A0A2Z4JCL8-F1
#
_cell.length_a   1.000
_cell.length_b   1.000
_cell.length_c   1.000
_cell.angle_alpha   90.00
_cell.angle_beta   90.00
_cell.angle_gamma   90.00
#
_symmetry.space_group_name_H-M   'P 1'
#
loop_
_entity.id
_entity.type
_entity.pdbx_description
1 polymer ?
#
loop_
_entity_poly.entity_id
_entity_poly.type
_entity_poly.pdbx_seq_one_letter_code
_entity_poly.pdbx_strand_id
1 'polypeptide(L)'
;MVVEVGYAQAWDLESCAPWQPMSAEEARERDATGFPYVVVYRESGRKAPLEVRLVSWRDHYVGLWVYDAQGRRTYDLDMRLLDDPSRLLRRYSVSWYYTGPEMAEFDKACPRIIVDLFPDGRGQRTVERQGQGGGSYVTSPGLRDDERWLDRPAFGEWPLLSAQVHGLIEPLAFEPAEVAEAAEPGDGGAPATCWRPPRPAQPGPINELFRPGVRVTDGYHPEMTVVEPRRVGTLRVPSGLLAVSGPDIDHGDGPRITVAVPPGEYVLDEARVRYSYQCEWRDAEVTTTEPTAVRLLVSETPAATWEMALGPDDDPRLFIEQQTAGFDTDGATGCFADAGSWDPLIALFERGLIRGESDLDGYEDIDDGSMFLQRTWDEASGGELMSFATTGDGTYPVWVGRSEAGEVIGVVVLVEGMPELLPERDGTPTDAAV
;
A
#
# COMPACT_ATOMS: atom_id res chain seq x y z
N MET A 1 35.38 12.20 -16.95
CA MET A 1 35.14 12.09 -15.49
C MET A 1 35.41 10.66 -15.02
N VAL A 2 35.99 10.47 -13.82
CA VAL A 2 36.20 9.14 -13.20
C VAL A 2 35.09 8.90 -12.16
N VAL A 3 34.41 7.76 -12.28
CA VAL A 3 33.35 7.32 -11.37
C VAL A 3 33.82 6.07 -10.64
N GLU A 4 33.93 6.17 -9.32
CA GLU A 4 34.20 5.06 -8.43
C GLU A 4 32.93 4.21 -8.29
N VAL A 5 33.08 2.88 -8.40
CA VAL A 5 32.02 1.89 -8.23
C VAL A 5 32.32 1.03 -7.02
N GLY A 6 31.53 1.21 -5.96
CA GLY A 6 31.60 0.41 -4.73
C GLY A 6 30.44 -0.55 -4.60
N TYR A 7 30.64 -1.64 -3.86
CA TYR A 7 29.60 -2.62 -3.54
C TYR A 7 29.47 -2.77 -2.03
N ALA A 8 28.26 -3.06 -1.54
CA ALA A 8 27.99 -3.23 -0.11
C ALA A 8 26.80 -4.15 0.14
N GLN A 9 26.72 -4.76 1.34
CA GLN A 9 25.63 -5.69 1.66
C GLN A 9 24.29 -4.98 1.76
N ALA A 10 24.27 -3.75 2.26
CA ALA A 10 23.09 -2.90 2.34
C ALA A 10 23.48 -1.43 2.23
N TRP A 11 22.46 -0.56 2.19
CA TRP A 11 22.60 0.89 2.23
C TRP A 11 21.94 1.41 3.50
N ASP A 12 22.67 2.11 4.35
CA ASP A 12 22.12 2.72 5.54
C ASP A 12 21.46 4.08 5.17
N LEU A 13 20.15 4.17 5.42
CA LEU A 13 19.32 5.30 5.04
C LEU A 13 19.58 6.55 5.89
N GLU A 14 20.01 6.39 7.14
CA GLU A 14 20.23 7.52 8.05
C GLU A 14 21.59 8.18 7.82
N SER A 15 22.62 7.36 7.68
CA SER A 15 23.99 7.81 7.41
C SER A 15 24.26 8.09 5.94
N CYS A 16 23.36 7.67 5.04
CA CYS A 16 23.52 7.74 3.59
C CYS A 16 24.86 7.13 3.13
N ALA A 17 25.15 5.92 3.63
CA ALA A 17 26.42 5.25 3.44
C ALA A 17 26.28 3.74 3.19
N PRO A 18 27.25 3.12 2.48
CA PRO A 18 27.28 1.66 2.34
C PRO A 18 27.50 0.99 3.70
N TRP A 19 26.66 0.00 4.01
CA TRP A 19 26.81 -0.87 5.18
C TRP A 19 27.48 -2.19 4.76
N GLN A 20 28.56 -2.56 5.46
CA GLN A 20 29.42 -3.70 5.12
C GLN A 20 29.87 -3.65 3.64
N PRO A 21 30.77 -2.72 3.27
CA PRO A 21 31.37 -2.69 1.93
C PRO A 21 32.00 -4.04 1.59
N MET A 22 31.86 -4.46 0.33
CA MET A 22 32.33 -5.76 -0.14
C MET A 22 33.05 -5.65 -1.47
N SER A 23 33.80 -6.69 -1.82
CA SER A 23 34.45 -6.79 -3.12
C SER A 23 33.44 -6.99 -4.25
N ALA A 24 33.85 -6.66 -5.48
CA ALA A 24 33.05 -6.92 -6.67
C ALA A 24 32.83 -8.43 -6.93
N GLU A 25 33.69 -9.30 -6.40
CA GLU A 25 33.55 -10.76 -6.53
C GLU A 25 32.45 -11.29 -5.60
N GLU A 26 32.46 -10.88 -4.33
CA GLU A 26 31.38 -11.20 -3.38
C GLU A 26 30.03 -10.66 -3.86
N ALA A 27 29.99 -9.43 -4.38
CA ALA A 27 28.77 -8.85 -4.94
C ALA A 27 28.26 -9.64 -6.16
N ARG A 28 29.16 -10.16 -7.01
CA ARG A 28 28.80 -11.00 -8.15
C ARG A 28 28.23 -12.35 -7.71
N GLU A 29 28.77 -12.95 -6.65
CA GLU A 29 28.22 -14.19 -6.08
C GLU A 29 26.81 -13.95 -5.53
N ARG A 30 26.59 -12.83 -4.82
CA ARG A 30 25.26 -12.43 -4.32
C ARG A 30 24.28 -12.16 -5.45
N ASP A 31 24.71 -11.48 -6.50
CA ASP A 31 23.91 -11.27 -7.72
C ASP A 31 23.48 -12.61 -8.34
N ALA A 32 24.41 -13.54 -8.53
CA ALA A 32 24.12 -14.85 -9.10
C ALA A 32 23.17 -15.71 -8.23
N THR A 33 23.26 -15.56 -6.91
CA THR A 33 22.42 -16.28 -5.93
C THR A 33 21.12 -15.55 -5.59
N GLY A 34 20.95 -14.32 -6.08
CA GLY A 34 19.78 -13.47 -5.88
C GLY A 34 19.67 -12.80 -4.52
N PHE A 35 20.73 -12.80 -3.71
CA PHE A 35 20.75 -12.11 -2.42
C PHE A 35 20.86 -10.58 -2.60
N PRO A 36 20.31 -9.78 -1.65
CA PRO A 36 20.39 -8.34 -1.73
C PRO A 36 21.82 -7.82 -1.74
N TYR A 37 22.10 -6.81 -2.56
CA TYR A 37 23.35 -6.05 -2.52
C TYR A 37 23.13 -4.63 -3.07
N VAL A 38 24.10 -3.76 -2.82
CA VAL A 38 24.06 -2.36 -3.22
C VAL A 38 25.23 -2.03 -4.12
N VAL A 39 24.98 -1.21 -5.14
CA VAL A 39 26.01 -0.60 -5.99
C VAL A 39 26.00 0.90 -5.76
N VAL A 40 27.15 1.49 -5.49
CA VAL A 40 27.31 2.91 -5.22
C VAL A 40 28.22 3.51 -6.29
N TYR A 41 27.69 4.49 -7.03
CA TYR A 41 28.46 5.27 -8.00
C TYR A 41 28.80 6.61 -7.39
N ARG A 42 30.09 6.96 -7.39
CA ARG A 42 30.57 8.23 -6.82
C ARG A 42 31.55 8.91 -7.76
N GLU A 43 31.41 10.20 -7.95
CA GLU A 43 32.43 11.00 -8.63
C GLU A 43 33.64 11.17 -7.69
N SER A 44 34.85 10.95 -8.20
CA SER A 44 36.08 11.14 -7.42
C SER A 44 36.11 12.53 -6.76
N GLY A 45 36.25 12.58 -5.43
CA GLY A 45 36.28 13.80 -4.63
C GLY A 45 34.91 14.33 -4.18
N ARG A 46 33.81 13.75 -4.64
CA ARG A 46 32.44 14.07 -4.18
C ARG A 46 32.08 13.21 -2.97
N LYS A 47 31.51 13.83 -1.92
CA LYS A 47 31.05 13.10 -0.72
C LYS A 47 29.78 12.29 -0.98
N ALA A 48 28.76 12.95 -1.52
CA ALA A 48 27.50 12.30 -1.85
C ALA A 48 27.67 11.37 -3.07
N PRO A 49 26.97 10.22 -3.11
CA PRO A 49 26.92 9.41 -4.31
C PRO A 49 26.34 10.22 -5.49
N LEU A 50 26.63 9.78 -6.71
CA LEU A 50 25.88 10.17 -7.91
C LEU A 50 24.59 9.35 -8.00
N GLU A 51 24.73 8.05 -7.77
CA GLU A 51 23.68 7.07 -7.93
C GLU A 51 23.89 5.91 -6.95
N VAL A 52 22.80 5.38 -6.40
CA VAL A 52 22.79 4.16 -5.59
C VAL A 52 21.80 3.19 -6.23
N ARG A 53 22.20 1.93 -6.40
CA ARG A 53 21.34 0.84 -6.84
C ARG A 53 21.17 -0.20 -5.76
N LEU A 54 19.95 -0.70 -5.63
CA LEU A 54 19.52 -1.60 -4.58
C LEU A 54 18.95 -2.83 -5.26
N VAL A 55 19.73 -3.91 -5.32
CA VAL A 55 19.38 -5.08 -6.14
C VAL A 55 18.98 -6.22 -5.22
N SER A 56 17.83 -6.83 -5.47
CA SER A 56 17.43 -8.09 -4.85
C SER A 56 16.59 -8.93 -5.80
N TRP A 57 17.24 -9.89 -6.48
CA TRP A 57 16.55 -10.73 -7.47
C TRP A 57 15.54 -11.70 -6.84
N ARG A 58 15.82 -12.21 -5.63
CA ARG A 58 14.87 -13.06 -4.90
C ARG A 58 13.58 -12.32 -4.53
N ASP A 59 13.65 -11.00 -4.42
CA ASP A 59 12.53 -10.12 -4.09
C ASP A 59 11.99 -9.40 -5.34
N HIS A 60 12.41 -9.82 -6.55
CA HIS A 60 11.96 -9.28 -7.83
C HIS A 60 12.20 -7.77 -8.01
N TYR A 61 13.21 -7.21 -7.35
CA TYR A 61 13.34 -5.76 -7.18
C TYR A 61 14.71 -5.21 -7.57
N VAL A 62 14.70 -4.06 -8.25
CA VAL A 62 15.86 -3.16 -8.39
C VAL A 62 15.43 -1.73 -8.13
N GLY A 63 16.00 -1.11 -7.10
CA GLY A 63 15.84 0.31 -6.80
C GLY A 63 17.00 1.12 -7.36
N LEU A 64 16.73 2.36 -7.76
CA LEU A 64 17.74 3.30 -8.22
C LEU A 64 17.44 4.68 -7.65
N TRP A 65 18.42 5.26 -6.98
CA TRP A 65 18.36 6.62 -6.46
C TRP A 65 19.42 7.49 -7.11
N VAL A 66 19.04 8.68 -7.59
CA VAL A 66 19.97 9.70 -8.09
C VAL A 66 20.05 10.85 -7.09
N TYR A 67 21.26 11.34 -6.85
CA TYR A 67 21.53 12.38 -5.87
C TYR A 67 22.07 13.65 -6.52
N ASP A 68 21.67 14.81 -5.99
CA ASP A 68 22.27 16.10 -6.31
C ASP A 68 23.59 16.36 -5.55
N ALA A 69 24.25 17.47 -5.87
CA ALA A 69 25.53 17.86 -5.25
C ALA A 69 25.45 18.09 -3.73
N GLN A 70 24.25 18.31 -3.18
CA GLN A 70 24.03 18.46 -1.73
C GLN A 70 23.76 17.12 -1.05
N GLY A 71 23.63 16.04 -1.82
CA GLY A 71 23.32 14.70 -1.32
C GLY A 71 21.83 14.46 -1.11
N ARG A 72 20.96 15.26 -1.74
CA ARG A 72 19.51 15.03 -1.73
C ARG A 72 19.12 14.13 -2.91
N ARG A 73 18.21 13.19 -2.71
CA ARG A 73 17.60 12.38 -3.78
C ARG A 73 16.74 13.24 -4.66
N THR A 74 17.07 13.28 -5.94
CA THR A 74 16.32 13.98 -6.99
C THR A 74 15.52 13.03 -7.86
N TYR A 75 15.84 11.74 -7.84
CA TYR A 75 15.11 10.72 -8.58
C TYR A 75 15.12 9.39 -7.82
N ASP A 76 13.95 8.76 -7.76
CA ASP A 76 13.76 7.38 -7.30
C ASP A 76 13.10 6.60 -8.43
N LEU A 77 13.61 5.40 -8.70
CA LEU A 77 13.10 4.47 -9.69
C LEU A 77 13.07 3.07 -9.12
N ASP A 78 11.86 2.54 -9.07
CA ASP A 78 11.52 1.17 -8.73
C ASP A 78 11.38 0.37 -10.02
N MET A 79 12.15 -0.70 -10.13
CA MET A 79 12.09 -1.65 -11.22
C MET A 79 11.77 -3.06 -10.74
N ARG A 80 10.93 -3.77 -11.51
CA ARG A 80 10.47 -5.12 -11.17
C ARG A 80 10.90 -6.17 -12.19
N LEU A 81 11.42 -7.28 -11.69
CA LEU A 81 11.71 -8.48 -12.46
C LEU A 81 10.49 -9.40 -12.42
N LEU A 82 9.74 -9.43 -13.53
CA LEU A 82 8.53 -10.23 -13.66
C LEU A 82 8.83 -11.56 -14.37
N ASP A 83 7.90 -12.04 -15.21
CA ASP A 83 7.98 -13.37 -15.79
C ASP A 83 9.05 -13.49 -16.90
N ASP A 84 9.31 -12.41 -17.64
CA ASP A 84 10.44 -12.34 -18.57
C ASP A 84 11.71 -11.95 -17.81
N PRO A 85 12.66 -12.89 -17.60
CA PRO A 85 13.86 -12.62 -16.81
C PRO A 85 14.87 -11.71 -17.52
N SER A 86 14.65 -11.41 -18.81
CA SER A 86 15.54 -10.58 -19.62
C SER A 86 15.23 -9.10 -19.56
N ARG A 87 14.12 -8.70 -18.91
CA ARG A 87 13.67 -7.30 -18.85
C ARG A 87 13.20 -6.93 -17.45
N LEU A 88 13.25 -5.63 -17.16
CA LEU A 88 12.82 -5.01 -15.92
C LEU A 88 11.73 -3.98 -16.23
N LEU A 89 10.58 -4.11 -15.58
CA LEU A 89 9.52 -3.10 -15.66
C LEU A 89 9.91 -1.90 -14.82
N ARG A 90 9.87 -0.68 -15.37
CA ARG A 90 10.00 0.57 -14.60
C ARG A 90 8.70 0.90 -13.87
N ARG A 91 8.38 0.11 -12.86
CA ARG A 91 7.07 0.10 -12.18
C ARG A 91 6.69 1.45 -11.60
N TYR A 92 7.62 2.14 -10.94
CA TYR A 92 7.33 3.39 -10.25
C TYR A 92 8.53 4.32 -10.29
N SER A 93 8.30 5.62 -10.46
CA SER A 93 9.37 6.61 -10.28
C SER A 93 8.86 7.94 -9.75
N VAL A 94 9.73 8.64 -9.02
CA VAL A 94 9.49 9.98 -8.51
C VAL A 94 10.68 10.86 -8.84
N SER A 95 10.42 12.01 -9.45
CA SER A 95 11.40 13.08 -9.65
C SER A 95 11.08 14.25 -8.74
N TRP A 96 12.04 14.70 -7.94
CA TRP A 96 11.93 15.91 -7.10
C TRP A 96 12.70 17.07 -7.72
N TYR A 97 12.07 18.25 -7.75
CA TYR A 97 12.63 19.46 -8.35
C TYR A 97 12.84 20.53 -7.28
N TYR A 98 13.88 20.36 -6.45
CA TYR A 98 14.22 21.32 -5.40
C TYR A 98 14.50 22.72 -5.98
N THR A 99 13.80 23.73 -5.47
CA THR A 99 13.84 25.10 -6.02
C THR A 99 15.03 25.93 -5.49
N GLY A 100 15.67 25.47 -4.42
CA GLY A 100 16.78 26.16 -3.78
C GLY A 100 17.60 25.23 -2.86
N PRO A 101 18.78 25.68 -2.39
CA PRO A 101 19.62 24.93 -1.46
C PRO A 101 19.04 24.81 -0.04
N GLU A 102 18.14 25.69 0.34
CA GLU A 102 17.46 25.67 1.65
C GLU A 102 16.36 24.61 1.75
N MET A 103 15.84 24.14 0.61
CA MET A 103 14.77 23.15 0.58
C MET A 103 15.32 21.78 1.00
N ALA A 104 14.74 21.20 2.04
CA ALA A 104 15.15 19.89 2.54
C ALA A 104 14.83 18.77 1.53
N GLU A 105 15.54 17.65 1.64
CA GLU A 105 15.15 16.42 0.94
C GLU A 105 13.70 16.08 1.31
N PHE A 106 12.87 15.78 0.30
CA PHE A 106 11.45 15.44 0.46
C PHE A 106 10.56 16.49 1.11
N ASP A 107 10.94 17.76 1.06
CA ASP A 107 10.08 18.85 1.50
C ASP A 107 8.68 18.71 0.88
N LYS A 108 7.62 18.83 1.70
CA LYS A 108 6.23 18.64 1.26
C LYS A 108 5.83 19.65 0.18
N ALA A 109 6.46 20.82 0.12
CA ALA A 109 6.24 21.83 -0.90
C ALA A 109 7.11 21.62 -2.17
N CYS A 110 7.98 20.61 -2.18
CA CYS A 110 8.85 20.32 -3.31
C CYS A 110 8.03 19.89 -4.54
N PRO A 111 8.16 20.57 -5.68
CA PRO A 111 7.54 20.12 -6.92
C PRO A 111 8.04 18.73 -7.30
N ARG A 112 7.12 17.86 -7.72
CA ARG A 112 7.46 16.49 -8.11
C ARG A 112 6.61 15.93 -9.23
N ILE A 113 7.18 14.93 -9.89
CA ILE A 113 6.48 14.14 -10.91
C ILE A 113 6.57 12.68 -10.48
N ILE A 114 5.42 12.02 -10.43
CA ILE A 114 5.28 10.61 -10.11
C ILE A 114 4.82 9.89 -11.37
N VAL A 115 5.40 8.74 -11.67
CA VAL A 115 4.99 7.88 -12.79
C VAL A 115 4.81 6.45 -12.29
N ASP A 116 3.62 5.91 -12.49
CA ASP A 116 3.23 4.52 -12.24
C ASP A 116 3.01 3.80 -13.56
N LEU A 117 3.64 2.64 -13.74
CA LEU A 117 3.52 1.82 -14.96
C LEU A 117 3.18 0.38 -14.62
N PHE A 118 2.24 -0.20 -15.36
CA PHE A 118 1.81 -1.59 -15.20
C PHE A 118 2.22 -2.46 -16.40
N PRO A 119 2.32 -3.80 -16.24
CA PRO A 119 2.73 -4.70 -17.32
C PRO A 119 1.77 -4.70 -18.52
N ASP A 120 0.48 -4.47 -18.28
CA ASP A 120 -0.59 -4.45 -19.27
C ASP A 120 -0.61 -3.18 -20.17
N GLY A 121 0.37 -2.30 -19.99
CA GLY A 121 0.45 -1.04 -20.74
C GLY A 121 -0.27 0.13 -20.08
N ARG A 122 -1.06 -0.08 -19.03
CA ARG A 122 -1.64 1.02 -18.23
C ARG A 122 -0.53 1.82 -17.54
N GLY A 123 -0.83 3.07 -17.25
CA GLY A 123 0.06 3.90 -16.47
C GLY A 123 -0.57 5.22 -16.09
N GLN A 124 0.01 5.85 -15.08
CA GLN A 124 -0.42 7.12 -14.55
C GLN A 124 0.80 8.01 -14.38
N ARG A 125 0.64 9.29 -14.72
CA ARG A 125 1.63 10.32 -14.49
C ARG A 125 0.96 11.45 -13.71
N THR A 126 1.45 11.70 -12.51
CA THR A 126 0.97 12.75 -11.62
C THR A 126 2.01 13.85 -11.53
N VAL A 127 1.58 15.10 -11.75
CA VAL A 127 2.43 16.30 -11.63
C VAL A 127 1.91 17.15 -10.49
N GLU A 128 2.76 17.39 -9.49
CA GLU A 128 2.45 18.23 -8.34
C GLU A 128 3.41 19.43 -8.35
N ARG A 129 3.00 20.55 -8.95
CA ARG A 129 3.91 21.70 -9.17
C ARG A 129 4.23 22.50 -7.90
N GLN A 130 3.44 22.32 -6.83
CA GLN A 130 3.61 23.01 -5.55
C GLN A 130 3.76 21.99 -4.40
N GLY A 131 4.16 20.75 -4.73
CA GLY A 131 4.22 19.63 -3.80
C GLY A 131 2.84 19.17 -3.32
N GLN A 132 2.83 18.47 -2.18
CA GLN A 132 1.66 17.80 -1.58
C GLN A 132 0.51 18.74 -1.22
N GLY A 133 0.82 19.99 -0.88
CA GLY A 133 -0.21 20.98 -0.49
C GLY A 133 -0.88 21.68 -1.68
N GLY A 134 -0.43 21.41 -2.91
CA GLY A 134 -0.96 22.01 -4.12
C GLY A 134 -1.91 21.10 -4.90
N GLY A 135 -2.42 21.61 -6.02
CA GLY A 135 -3.18 20.80 -6.96
C GLY A 135 -2.29 19.79 -7.71
N SER A 136 -2.84 18.61 -7.99
CA SER A 136 -2.23 17.59 -8.83
C SER A 136 -2.83 17.60 -10.23
N TYR A 137 -2.03 17.23 -11.23
CA TYR A 137 -2.49 17.01 -12.60
C TYR A 137 -2.13 15.60 -13.03
N VAL A 138 -3.15 14.79 -13.33
CA VAL A 138 -3.02 13.35 -13.62
C VAL A 138 -3.30 13.09 -15.10
N THR A 139 -2.41 12.34 -15.75
CA THR A 139 -2.55 11.94 -17.17
C THR A 139 -2.05 10.51 -17.39
N SER A 140 -2.54 9.83 -18.42
CA SER A 140 -1.93 8.58 -18.89
C SER A 140 -0.66 8.85 -19.69
N PRO A 141 0.49 8.24 -19.36
CA PRO A 141 1.74 8.45 -20.08
C PRO A 141 1.74 7.63 -21.38
N GLY A 142 1.87 8.30 -22.53
CA GLY A 142 2.00 7.65 -23.84
C GLY A 142 3.43 7.15 -24.08
N LEU A 143 3.86 6.13 -23.34
CA LEU A 143 5.21 5.57 -23.42
C LEU A 143 5.30 4.40 -24.39
N ARG A 144 6.42 4.32 -25.09
CA ARG A 144 6.82 3.16 -25.88
C ARG A 144 7.30 2.02 -24.97
N ASP A 145 7.36 0.82 -25.53
CA ASP A 145 7.73 -0.38 -24.77
C ASP A 145 9.18 -0.31 -24.24
N ASP A 146 10.10 0.27 -25.00
CA ASP A 146 11.50 0.53 -24.61
C ASP A 146 11.67 1.65 -23.58
N GLU A 147 10.65 2.48 -23.39
CA GLU A 147 10.61 3.49 -22.33
C GLU A 147 10.06 2.91 -21.02
N ARG A 148 9.18 1.90 -21.10
CA ARG A 148 8.56 1.18 -19.98
C ARG A 148 9.44 0.08 -19.40
N TRP A 149 10.15 -0.61 -20.26
CA TRP A 149 10.97 -1.76 -19.92
C TRP A 149 12.44 -1.49 -20.21
N LEU A 150 13.28 -1.93 -19.29
CA LEU A 150 14.73 -1.90 -19.44
C LEU A 150 15.24 -3.33 -19.65
N ASP A 151 16.11 -3.56 -20.62
CA ASP A 151 16.82 -4.84 -20.72
C ASP A 151 17.63 -5.07 -19.44
N ARG A 152 17.48 -6.26 -18.85
CA ARG A 152 18.18 -6.62 -17.62
C ARG A 152 19.68 -6.65 -17.91
N PRO A 153 20.47 -5.76 -17.29
CA PRO A 153 21.90 -5.73 -17.54
C PRO A 153 22.59 -6.87 -16.80
N ALA A 154 23.73 -7.31 -17.34
CA ALA A 154 24.64 -8.20 -16.64
C ALA A 154 25.28 -7.49 -15.44
N PHE A 155 25.79 -8.28 -14.48
CA PHE A 155 26.51 -7.74 -13.33
C PHE A 155 27.64 -6.80 -13.76
N GLY A 156 27.62 -5.56 -13.25
CA GLY A 156 28.61 -4.53 -13.54
C GLY A 156 28.36 -3.72 -14.83
N GLU A 157 27.36 -4.08 -15.64
CA GLU A 157 27.03 -3.41 -16.91
C GLU A 157 25.81 -2.47 -16.80
N TRP A 158 25.59 -1.91 -15.62
CA TRP A 158 24.47 -1.03 -15.35
C TRP A 158 24.61 0.33 -16.07
N PRO A 159 23.58 0.79 -16.81
CA PRO A 159 23.63 2.08 -17.50
C PRO A 159 23.44 3.23 -16.49
N LEU A 160 24.42 4.12 -16.33
CA LEU A 160 24.37 5.21 -15.34
C LEU A 160 23.28 6.24 -15.67
N LEU A 161 22.17 6.24 -14.94
CA LEU A 161 21.03 7.12 -15.18
C LEU A 161 21.32 8.54 -14.69
N SER A 162 22.10 8.68 -13.62
CA SER A 162 22.56 9.98 -13.13
C SER A 162 23.31 10.78 -14.19
N ALA A 163 23.96 10.12 -15.15
CA ALA A 163 24.60 10.79 -16.28
C ALA A 163 23.58 11.50 -17.18
N GLN A 164 22.45 10.87 -17.46
CA GLN A 164 21.38 11.47 -18.24
C GLN A 164 20.69 12.60 -17.47
N VAL A 165 20.41 12.38 -16.18
CA VAL A 165 19.75 13.36 -15.31
C VAL A 165 20.60 14.62 -15.12
N HIS A 166 21.91 14.47 -14.90
CA HIS A 166 22.84 15.59 -14.72
C HIS A 166 23.42 16.13 -16.03
N GLY A 167 23.04 15.57 -17.18
CA GLY A 167 23.54 16.01 -18.50
C GLY A 167 25.05 15.80 -18.69
N LEU A 168 25.60 14.71 -18.15
CA LEU A 168 27.00 14.34 -18.30
C LEU A 168 27.23 13.72 -19.69
N ILE A 169 27.93 14.45 -20.58
CA ILE A 169 28.13 14.10 -22.00
C ILE A 169 29.51 13.46 -22.26
N GLU A 170 30.44 13.56 -21.30
CA GLU A 170 31.80 13.02 -21.44
C GLU A 170 31.89 11.51 -21.23
N PRO A 171 32.87 10.80 -21.85
CA PRO A 171 33.13 9.40 -21.56
C PRO A 171 33.42 9.21 -20.07
N LEU A 172 32.66 8.31 -19.45
CA LEU A 172 32.82 7.92 -18.05
C LEU A 172 33.85 6.80 -17.95
N ALA A 173 34.89 7.01 -17.16
CA ALA A 173 35.79 5.94 -16.76
C ALA A 173 35.31 5.38 -15.41
N PHE A 174 35.09 4.07 -15.32
CA PHE A 174 34.70 3.42 -14.08
C PHE A 174 35.91 2.78 -13.42
N GLU A 175 36.11 3.08 -12.13
CA GLU A 175 37.17 2.50 -11.32
C GLU A 175 36.54 1.81 -10.10
N PRO A 176 37.02 0.62 -9.69
CA PRO A 176 36.53 -0.01 -8.48
C PRO A 176 36.90 0.84 -7.27
N ALA A 177 35.95 1.08 -6.37
CA ALA A 177 36.23 1.73 -5.10
C ALA A 177 37.14 0.83 -4.24
N GLU A 178 38.12 1.41 -3.57
CA GLU A 178 38.93 0.66 -2.61
C GLU A 178 38.05 0.20 -1.43
N VAL A 179 38.04 -1.11 -1.19
CA VAL A 179 37.39 -1.69 -0.02
C VAL A 179 38.38 -1.54 1.14
N ALA A 180 38.11 -0.62 2.07
CA ALA A 180 38.84 -0.58 3.33
C ALA A 180 38.67 -1.92 4.05
N GLU A 181 39.74 -2.48 4.64
CA GLU A 181 39.68 -3.75 5.39
C GLU A 181 38.50 -3.71 6.36
N ALA A 182 37.50 -4.55 6.08
CA ALA A 182 36.28 -4.60 6.85
C ALA A 182 36.63 -5.03 8.29
N ALA A 183 36.07 -4.33 9.28
CA ALA A 183 35.99 -4.88 10.62
C ALA A 183 35.27 -6.23 10.54
N GLU A 184 35.75 -7.24 11.28
CA GLU A 184 35.17 -8.59 11.25
C GLU A 184 33.63 -8.52 11.28
N PRO A 185 32.94 -9.28 10.41
CA PRO A 185 31.49 -9.25 10.36
C PRO A 185 30.94 -9.63 11.73
N GLY A 186 30.31 -8.66 12.40
CA GLY A 186 29.50 -8.96 13.57
C GLY A 186 28.38 -9.91 13.15
N ASP A 187 28.11 -10.92 13.97
CA ASP A 187 27.08 -11.96 13.75
C ASP A 187 25.63 -11.43 13.82
N GLY A 188 25.44 -10.12 13.69
CA GLY A 188 24.15 -9.43 13.71
C GLY A 188 23.65 -9.17 12.30
N GLY A 189 22.33 -9.29 12.10
CA GLY A 189 21.68 -8.86 10.87
C GLY A 189 21.87 -7.35 10.60
N ALA A 190 21.54 -6.92 9.37
CA ALA A 190 21.59 -5.51 9.01
C ALA A 190 20.74 -4.65 9.98
N PRO A 191 21.23 -3.48 10.42
CA PRO A 191 20.47 -2.54 11.22
C PRO A 191 19.11 -2.20 10.60
N ALA A 192 18.12 -1.82 11.42
CA ALA A 192 16.80 -1.41 10.92
C ALA A 192 16.84 -0.15 10.01
N THR A 193 17.92 0.63 10.11
CA THR A 193 18.22 1.79 9.26
C THR A 193 18.67 1.39 7.86
N CYS A 194 19.07 0.13 7.66
CA CYS A 194 19.46 -0.36 6.34
C CYS A 194 18.24 -0.59 5.46
N TRP A 195 18.39 -0.19 4.20
CA TRP A 195 17.40 -0.42 3.16
C TRP A 195 17.03 -1.90 3.06
N ARG A 196 15.75 -2.13 2.79
CA ARG A 196 15.15 -3.43 2.49
C ARG A 196 14.27 -3.32 1.23
N PRO A 197 14.07 -4.41 0.48
CA PRO A 197 13.09 -4.45 -0.61
C PRO A 197 11.71 -3.98 -0.14
N PRO A 198 10.97 -3.23 -0.99
CA PRO A 198 9.63 -2.77 -0.66
C PRO A 198 8.69 -3.92 -0.33
N ARG A 199 7.77 -3.69 0.60
CA ARG A 199 6.76 -4.68 1.00
C ARG A 199 5.35 -4.12 0.90
N PRO A 200 4.35 -4.95 0.54
CA PRO A 200 2.95 -4.61 0.71
C PRO A 200 2.63 -4.14 2.12
N ALA A 201 1.56 -3.35 2.23
CA ALA A 201 0.99 -2.98 3.52
C ALA A 201 0.78 -4.23 4.38
N GLN A 202 1.00 -4.07 5.68
CA GLN A 202 0.72 -5.11 6.67
C GLN A 202 -0.65 -4.84 7.30
N PRO A 203 -1.36 -5.88 7.79
CA PRO A 203 -2.73 -5.75 8.29
C PRO A 203 -2.86 -4.78 9.46
N GLY A 204 -1.77 -4.53 10.21
CA GLY A 204 -1.87 -3.82 11.48
C GLY A 204 -2.73 -4.59 12.50
N PRO A 205 -3.22 -3.91 13.54
CA PRO A 205 -3.94 -4.53 14.66
C PRO A 205 -5.45 -4.76 14.39
N ILE A 206 -5.84 -5.43 13.30
CA ILE A 206 -7.27 -5.55 12.89
C ILE A 206 -8.19 -6.07 14.01
N ASN A 207 -7.76 -7.08 14.78
CA ASN A 207 -8.56 -7.61 15.89
C ASN A 207 -8.92 -6.54 16.92
N GLU A 208 -8.03 -5.57 17.13
CA GLU A 208 -8.16 -4.52 18.12
C GLU A 208 -9.23 -3.49 17.75
N LEU A 209 -9.53 -3.31 16.45
CA LEU A 209 -10.61 -2.45 15.97
C LEU A 209 -12.00 -2.94 16.39
N PHE A 210 -12.11 -4.21 16.80
CA PHE A 210 -13.36 -4.81 17.25
C PHE A 210 -13.36 -5.10 18.76
N ARG A 211 -12.35 -4.63 19.50
CA ARG A 211 -12.24 -4.84 20.96
C ARG A 211 -12.52 -3.52 21.70
N PRO A 212 -13.67 -3.40 22.39
CA PRO A 212 -14.02 -2.17 23.10
C PRO A 212 -12.99 -1.79 24.17
N GLY A 213 -12.70 -0.50 24.28
CA GLY A 213 -11.76 0.06 25.25
C GLY A 213 -10.31 0.14 24.77
N VAL A 214 -9.99 -0.43 23.60
CA VAL A 214 -8.67 -0.23 22.98
C VAL A 214 -8.47 1.24 22.65
N ARG A 215 -7.28 1.76 22.97
CA ARG A 215 -6.86 3.12 22.65
C ARG A 215 -6.05 3.11 21.36
N VAL A 216 -6.41 3.98 20.43
CA VAL A 216 -5.76 4.10 19.12
C VAL A 216 -5.59 5.56 18.72
N THR A 217 -4.77 5.84 17.70
CA THR A 217 -4.61 7.16 17.09
C THR A 217 -4.42 7.03 15.59
N ASP A 218 -4.92 8.00 14.83
CA ASP A 218 -4.69 8.15 13.38
C ASP A 218 -3.64 9.25 13.07
N GLY A 219 -3.00 9.79 14.11
CA GLY A 219 -2.06 10.92 14.04
C GLY A 219 -2.71 12.30 13.98
N TYR A 220 -4.00 12.41 13.64
CA TYR A 220 -4.77 13.65 13.65
C TYR A 220 -5.49 13.83 15.00
N HIS A 221 -6.12 12.76 15.46
CA HIS A 221 -6.76 12.66 16.74
C HIS A 221 -5.78 12.02 17.73
N PRO A 222 -5.34 12.75 18.77
CA PRO A 222 -4.29 12.29 19.67
C PRO A 222 -4.68 11.02 20.43
N GLU A 223 -5.98 10.80 20.63
CA GLU A 223 -6.52 9.59 21.23
C GLU A 223 -7.94 9.34 20.76
N MET A 224 -8.20 8.11 20.31
CA MET A 224 -9.52 7.56 20.04
C MET A 224 -9.70 6.27 20.85
N THR A 225 -10.94 5.95 21.19
CA THR A 225 -11.28 4.73 21.92
C THR A 225 -12.18 3.85 21.06
N VAL A 226 -11.79 2.61 20.81
CA VAL A 226 -12.63 1.61 20.16
C VAL A 226 -13.85 1.34 21.04
N VAL A 227 -15.04 1.35 20.45
CA VAL A 227 -16.31 1.09 21.14
C VAL A 227 -16.92 -0.23 20.69
N GLU A 228 -18.03 -0.63 21.31
CA GLU A 228 -18.77 -1.84 20.90
C GLU A 228 -19.05 -1.81 19.38
N PRO A 229 -18.63 -2.86 18.63
CA PRO A 229 -18.99 -2.98 17.22
C PRO A 229 -20.50 -2.93 17.05
N ARG A 230 -20.98 -2.27 16.00
CA ARG A 230 -22.40 -2.26 15.68
C ARG A 230 -22.72 -3.48 14.83
N ARG A 231 -23.52 -4.40 15.37
CA ARG A 231 -24.14 -5.47 14.60
C ARG A 231 -25.25 -4.86 13.73
N VAL A 232 -25.13 -4.96 12.41
CA VAL A 232 -26.07 -4.33 11.47
C VAL A 232 -27.08 -5.35 10.93
N GLY A 233 -26.61 -6.53 10.55
CA GLY A 233 -27.48 -7.55 9.98
C GLY A 233 -26.74 -8.82 9.59
N THR A 234 -27.29 -9.52 8.61
CA THR A 234 -26.71 -10.73 8.06
C THR A 234 -26.66 -10.72 6.52
N LEU A 235 -25.77 -11.53 5.96
CA LEU A 235 -25.59 -11.76 4.53
C LEU A 235 -25.63 -13.26 4.23
N ARG A 236 -26.48 -13.68 3.30
CA ARG A 236 -26.53 -15.07 2.82
C ARG A 236 -25.58 -15.29 1.64
N VAL A 237 -24.70 -16.27 1.79
CA VAL A 237 -23.69 -16.69 0.79
C VAL A 237 -23.84 -18.20 0.52
N PRO A 238 -24.94 -18.66 -0.10
CA PRO A 238 -25.17 -20.08 -0.38
C PRO A 238 -24.16 -20.71 -1.36
N SER A 239 -23.49 -19.92 -2.22
CA SER A 239 -22.43 -20.48 -3.09
C SER A 239 -21.17 -20.91 -2.33
N GLY A 240 -20.94 -20.40 -1.12
CA GLY A 240 -19.67 -20.53 -0.42
C GLY A 240 -18.55 -19.66 -0.99
N LEU A 241 -18.87 -18.69 -1.83
CA LEU A 241 -17.91 -17.74 -2.39
C LEU A 241 -18.38 -16.31 -2.12
N LEU A 242 -17.71 -15.65 -1.17
CA LEU A 242 -17.96 -14.26 -0.81
C LEU A 242 -17.28 -13.34 -1.82
N ALA A 243 -18.03 -12.46 -2.46
CA ALA A 243 -17.53 -11.34 -3.24
C ALA A 243 -17.29 -10.12 -2.34
N VAL A 244 -16.19 -9.41 -2.59
CA VAL A 244 -15.91 -8.07 -2.05
C VAL A 244 -15.51 -7.16 -3.22
N SER A 245 -16.26 -6.08 -3.45
CA SER A 245 -16.03 -5.20 -4.61
C SER A 245 -16.66 -3.83 -4.41
N GLY A 246 -16.22 -2.85 -5.20
CA GLY A 246 -17.02 -1.66 -5.50
C GLY A 246 -18.12 -2.07 -6.48
N PRO A 247 -19.41 -1.90 -6.14
CA PRO A 247 -20.50 -2.27 -7.04
C PRO A 247 -20.74 -1.24 -8.17
N ASP A 248 -20.09 -0.09 -8.08
CA ASP A 248 -20.16 1.03 -9.03
C ASP A 248 -19.08 0.99 -10.12
N ILE A 249 -18.10 0.10 -9.99
CA ILE A 249 -17.01 -0.09 -10.96
C ILE A 249 -17.17 -1.43 -11.68
N ASP A 250 -17.24 -1.36 -13.02
CA ASP A 250 -17.17 -2.53 -13.86
C ASP A 250 -15.73 -3.07 -13.91
N HIS A 251 -15.50 -4.19 -13.26
CA HIS A 251 -14.23 -4.92 -13.26
C HIS A 251 -14.17 -6.02 -14.34
N GLY A 252 -15.14 -6.06 -15.26
CA GLY A 252 -15.25 -7.11 -16.28
C GLY A 252 -16.11 -8.29 -15.80
N ASP A 253 -15.62 -9.51 -15.99
CA ASP A 253 -16.40 -10.73 -15.71
C ASP A 253 -16.38 -11.08 -14.20
N GLY A 254 -17.16 -10.35 -13.41
CA GLY A 254 -17.47 -10.69 -12.01
C GLY A 254 -16.90 -9.72 -10.95
N PRO A 255 -16.92 -10.13 -9.67
CA PRO A 255 -16.47 -9.30 -8.56
C PRO A 255 -14.95 -9.15 -8.51
N ARG A 256 -14.47 -8.03 -7.94
CA ARG A 256 -13.04 -7.72 -7.82
C ARG A 256 -12.25 -8.72 -6.98
N ILE A 257 -12.77 -9.07 -5.81
CA ILE A 257 -12.16 -10.02 -4.87
C ILE A 257 -13.18 -11.12 -4.55
N THR A 258 -12.70 -12.36 -4.48
CA THR A 258 -13.50 -13.50 -3.99
C THR A 258 -12.79 -14.24 -2.87
N VAL A 259 -13.53 -14.61 -1.83
CA VAL A 259 -13.03 -15.36 -0.66
C VAL A 259 -13.91 -16.58 -0.44
N ALA A 260 -13.30 -17.76 -0.44
CA ALA A 260 -14.01 -18.99 -0.12
C ALA A 260 -14.40 -19.01 1.36
N VAL A 261 -15.69 -19.20 1.62
CA VAL A 261 -16.29 -19.32 2.96
C VAL A 261 -17.20 -20.56 2.97
N PRO A 262 -17.53 -21.14 4.12
CA PRO A 262 -18.58 -22.16 4.16
C PRO A 262 -19.88 -21.59 3.54
N PRO A 263 -20.72 -22.38 2.86
CA PRO A 263 -22.05 -21.92 2.50
C PRO A 263 -22.87 -21.59 3.75
N GLY A 264 -23.48 -20.41 3.83
CA GLY A 264 -24.20 -20.03 5.05
C GLY A 264 -24.72 -18.61 5.08
N GLU A 265 -25.17 -18.21 6.27
CA GLU A 265 -25.60 -16.86 6.60
C GLU A 265 -24.62 -16.28 7.63
N TYR A 266 -24.12 -15.08 7.34
CA TYR A 266 -23.02 -14.47 8.07
C TYR A 266 -23.38 -13.13 8.63
N VAL A 267 -22.75 -12.80 9.74
CA VAL A 267 -22.97 -11.56 10.46
C VAL A 267 -22.23 -10.42 9.81
N LEU A 268 -22.84 -9.23 9.81
CA LEU A 268 -22.21 -7.98 9.42
C LEU A 268 -22.06 -7.04 10.62
N ASP A 269 -20.82 -6.65 10.89
CA ASP A 269 -20.46 -5.72 11.95
C ASP A 269 -19.76 -4.48 11.37
N GLU A 270 -19.93 -3.35 12.06
CA GLU A 270 -19.21 -2.10 11.84
C GLU A 270 -18.32 -1.81 13.06
N ALA A 271 -17.00 -1.74 12.85
CA ALA A 271 -16.03 -1.29 13.84
C ALA A 271 -16.08 0.21 13.99
N ARG A 272 -16.06 0.72 15.22
CA ARG A 272 -16.24 2.14 15.51
C ARG A 272 -15.27 2.64 16.56
N VAL A 273 -14.88 3.91 16.41
CA VAL A 273 -14.06 4.63 17.37
C VAL A 273 -14.80 5.87 17.86
N ARG A 274 -14.57 6.24 19.12
CA ARG A 274 -15.06 7.47 19.73
C ARG A 274 -13.89 8.37 20.06
N TYR A 275 -14.01 9.65 19.72
CA TYR A 275 -13.03 10.66 20.06
C TYR A 275 -13.68 12.03 20.24
N SER A 276 -12.92 12.94 20.85
CA SER A 276 -13.33 14.32 21.10
C SER A 276 -12.39 15.28 20.37
N TYR A 277 -12.94 16.35 19.81
CA TYR A 277 -12.18 17.38 19.13
C TYR A 277 -12.80 18.76 19.35
N GLN A 278 -11.98 19.81 19.24
CA GLN A 278 -12.48 21.18 19.29
C GLN A 278 -13.11 21.53 17.94
N CYS A 279 -14.44 21.69 17.92
CA CYS A 279 -15.16 22.12 16.73
C CYS A 279 -15.19 23.65 16.65
N GLU A 280 -14.39 24.24 15.76
CA GLU A 280 -14.29 25.70 15.59
C GLU A 280 -15.65 26.35 15.32
N TRP A 281 -16.48 25.74 14.46
CA TRP A 281 -17.80 26.28 14.11
C TRP A 281 -18.78 26.32 15.30
N ARG A 282 -18.63 25.39 16.26
CA ARG A 282 -19.47 25.34 17.47
C ARG A 282 -18.85 26.04 18.67
N ASP A 283 -17.59 26.47 18.56
CA ASP A 283 -16.76 26.97 19.67
C ASP A 283 -16.86 26.07 20.92
N ALA A 284 -16.83 24.76 20.70
CA ALA A 284 -17.04 23.77 21.76
C ALA A 284 -16.31 22.45 21.45
N GLU A 285 -15.97 21.73 22.52
CA GLU A 285 -15.53 20.35 22.43
C GLU A 285 -16.71 19.45 22.06
N VAL A 286 -16.55 18.67 20.99
CA VAL A 286 -17.57 17.75 20.48
C VAL A 286 -17.01 16.35 20.56
N THR A 287 -17.84 15.41 21.01
CA THR A 287 -17.53 13.97 20.97
C THR A 287 -18.34 13.32 19.87
N THR A 288 -17.66 12.60 18.99
CA THR A 288 -18.28 11.86 17.88
C THR A 288 -17.93 10.37 17.95
N THR A 289 -18.65 9.55 17.18
CA THR A 289 -18.34 8.14 16.98
C THR A 289 -18.38 7.87 15.50
N GLU A 290 -17.29 7.34 14.96
CA GLU A 290 -17.11 7.15 13.52
C GLU A 290 -16.73 5.70 13.22
N PRO A 291 -17.17 5.18 12.06
CA PRO A 291 -16.77 3.86 11.62
C PRO A 291 -15.30 3.86 11.15
N THR A 292 -14.66 2.71 11.29
CA THR A 292 -13.26 2.50 10.83
C THR A 292 -13.13 1.32 9.89
N ALA A 293 -14.01 0.32 10.04
CA ALA A 293 -14.03 -0.86 9.21
C ALA A 293 -15.42 -1.51 9.21
N VAL A 294 -15.71 -2.25 8.15
CA VAL A 294 -16.85 -3.19 8.10
C VAL A 294 -16.34 -4.61 8.05
N ARG A 295 -17.08 -5.55 8.65
CA ARG A 295 -16.67 -6.95 8.77
C ARG A 295 -17.81 -7.89 8.48
N LEU A 296 -17.53 -8.88 7.64
CA LEU A 296 -18.29 -10.12 7.60
C LEU A 296 -17.65 -11.13 8.57
N LEU A 297 -18.42 -11.59 9.56
CA LEU A 297 -17.97 -12.50 10.60
C LEU A 297 -18.44 -13.93 10.30
N VAL A 298 -17.48 -14.84 10.11
CA VAL A 298 -17.71 -16.27 9.88
C VAL A 298 -17.70 -17.04 11.19
N SER A 299 -16.84 -16.64 12.14
CA SER A 299 -16.71 -17.25 13.46
C SER A 299 -16.42 -16.19 14.52
N GLU A 300 -17.00 -16.34 15.71
CA GLU A 300 -16.76 -15.45 16.87
C GLU A 300 -15.37 -15.62 17.50
N THR A 301 -14.60 -16.64 17.06
CA THR A 301 -13.21 -16.81 17.52
C THR A 301 -12.32 -15.74 16.89
N PRO A 302 -11.42 -15.05 17.62
CA PRO A 302 -10.50 -14.10 17.03
C PRO A 302 -9.58 -14.73 15.97
N ALA A 303 -9.26 -13.98 14.90
CA ALA A 303 -8.32 -14.44 13.90
C ALA A 303 -6.88 -14.50 14.46
N ALA A 304 -6.17 -15.57 14.15
CA ALA A 304 -4.76 -15.76 14.51
C ALA A 304 -3.83 -14.98 13.55
N THR A 305 -4.21 -14.91 12.27
CA THR A 305 -3.46 -14.17 11.24
C THR A 305 -4.40 -13.41 10.33
N TRP A 306 -3.90 -12.32 9.76
CA TRP A 306 -4.59 -11.54 8.73
C TRP A 306 -3.73 -11.48 7.48
N GLU A 307 -4.34 -11.75 6.33
CA GLU A 307 -3.71 -11.62 5.00
C GLU A 307 -4.51 -10.67 4.13
N MET A 308 -3.80 -9.92 3.28
CA MET A 308 -4.45 -9.04 2.31
C MET A 308 -5.13 -9.91 1.25
N ALA A 309 -6.42 -9.68 1.00
CA ALA A 309 -7.10 -10.34 -0.10
C ALA A 309 -6.65 -9.72 -1.43
N LEU A 310 -6.43 -10.59 -2.40
CA LEU A 310 -5.96 -10.25 -3.74
C LEU A 310 -7.03 -10.66 -4.76
N GLY A 311 -7.25 -9.81 -5.75
CA GLY A 311 -8.02 -10.16 -6.94
C GLY A 311 -7.22 -11.06 -7.89
N PRO A 312 -7.86 -11.64 -8.92
CA PRO A 312 -7.20 -12.53 -9.87
C PRO A 312 -5.99 -11.92 -10.59
N ASP A 313 -6.02 -10.60 -10.82
CA ASP A 313 -4.98 -9.85 -11.54
C ASP A 313 -3.97 -9.15 -10.62
N ASP A 314 -4.10 -9.31 -9.30
CA ASP A 314 -3.16 -8.69 -8.36
C ASP A 314 -1.86 -9.48 -8.29
N ASP A 315 -0.76 -8.81 -8.66
CA ASP A 315 0.60 -9.34 -8.54
C ASP A 315 1.35 -8.62 -7.40
N PRO A 316 1.61 -9.28 -6.25
CA PRO A 316 2.34 -8.69 -5.13
C PRO A 316 3.74 -8.17 -5.50
N ARG A 317 4.34 -8.68 -6.57
CA ARG A 317 5.65 -8.20 -7.05
C ARG A 317 5.59 -6.76 -7.54
N LEU A 318 4.41 -6.26 -7.90
CA LEU A 318 4.21 -4.88 -8.38
C LEU A 318 4.02 -3.86 -7.25
N PHE A 319 3.95 -4.31 -5.99
CA PHE A 319 3.60 -3.43 -4.89
C PHE A 319 4.81 -2.62 -4.44
N ILE A 320 4.63 -1.30 -4.43
CA ILE A 320 5.58 -0.39 -3.79
C ILE A 320 5.42 -0.44 -2.26
N GLU A 321 6.31 0.24 -1.53
CA GLU A 321 6.33 0.19 -0.06
C GLU A 321 4.98 0.61 0.51
N GLN A 322 4.41 -0.26 1.35
CA GLN A 322 3.11 -0.10 2.00
C GLN A 322 1.92 0.07 1.03
N GLN A 323 2.05 -0.34 -0.23
CA GLN A 323 0.91 -0.38 -1.15
C GLN A 323 -0.09 -1.46 -0.73
N THR A 324 -1.38 -1.15 -0.88
CA THR A 324 -2.51 -2.06 -0.64
C THR A 324 -3.10 -2.56 -1.96
N ALA A 325 -3.57 -3.80 -1.95
CA ALA A 325 -4.58 -4.32 -2.86
C ALA A 325 -5.96 -4.05 -2.27
N GLY A 326 -6.99 -4.15 -3.10
CA GLY A 326 -8.36 -3.92 -2.65
C GLY A 326 -9.36 -3.89 -3.80
N PHE A 327 -10.53 -3.36 -3.49
CA PHE A 327 -11.47 -2.92 -4.52
C PHE A 327 -11.41 -1.42 -4.67
N ASP A 328 -11.71 -0.95 -5.88
CA ASP A 328 -11.78 0.46 -6.22
C ASP A 328 -13.25 0.91 -6.17
N THR A 329 -13.49 2.20 -5.87
CA THR A 329 -14.81 2.83 -5.97
C THR A 329 -14.66 4.30 -6.39
N ASP A 330 -15.62 4.80 -7.18
CA ASP A 330 -15.78 6.20 -7.61
C ASP A 330 -17.10 6.81 -7.09
N GLY A 331 -17.93 6.00 -6.44
CA GLY A 331 -19.16 6.39 -5.77
C GLY A 331 -19.11 6.20 -4.26
N ALA A 332 -17.90 6.17 -3.68
CA ALA A 332 -17.66 5.90 -2.27
C ALA A 332 -18.50 4.73 -1.70
N THR A 333 -18.56 3.61 -2.43
CA THR A 333 -19.40 2.47 -2.08
C THR A 333 -18.64 1.16 -2.24
N GLY A 334 -18.72 0.28 -1.24
CA GLY A 334 -18.28 -1.11 -1.31
C GLY A 334 -19.44 -2.08 -1.09
N CYS A 335 -19.21 -3.37 -1.33
CA CYS A 335 -20.20 -4.40 -1.01
C CYS A 335 -19.58 -5.72 -0.58
N PHE A 336 -20.35 -6.46 0.22
CA PHE A 336 -20.20 -7.90 0.41
C PHE A 336 -21.34 -8.60 -0.32
N ALA A 337 -21.06 -9.62 -1.13
CA ALA A 337 -22.11 -10.32 -1.87
C ALA A 337 -21.85 -11.81 -2.05
N ASP A 338 -22.88 -12.58 -2.42
CA ASP A 338 -22.70 -13.91 -2.97
C ASP A 338 -22.16 -13.83 -4.41
N ALA A 339 -20.92 -14.25 -4.62
CA ALA A 339 -20.29 -14.26 -5.95
C ALA A 339 -21.01 -15.19 -6.94
N GLY A 340 -21.69 -16.24 -6.46
CA GLY A 340 -22.46 -17.16 -7.30
C GLY A 340 -23.70 -16.53 -7.93
N SER A 341 -24.07 -15.31 -7.52
CA SER A 341 -25.23 -14.57 -8.02
C SER A 341 -24.90 -13.10 -8.26
N TRP A 342 -23.64 -12.82 -8.59
CA TRP A 342 -23.11 -11.48 -8.78
C TRP A 342 -23.94 -10.63 -9.75
N ASP A 343 -24.12 -11.09 -10.99
CA ASP A 343 -24.80 -10.33 -12.04
C ASP A 343 -26.24 -9.90 -11.67
N PRO A 344 -27.15 -10.80 -11.22
CA PRO A 344 -28.49 -10.38 -10.84
C PRO A 344 -28.49 -9.46 -9.61
N LEU A 345 -27.59 -9.65 -8.64
CA LEU A 345 -27.50 -8.81 -7.44
C LEU A 345 -27.04 -7.38 -7.77
N ILE A 346 -26.03 -7.24 -8.64
CA ILE A 346 -25.54 -5.93 -9.10
C ILE A 346 -26.58 -5.24 -9.97
N ALA A 347 -27.26 -5.96 -10.85
CA ALA A 347 -28.34 -5.39 -11.65
C ALA A 347 -29.47 -4.81 -10.79
N LEU A 348 -29.81 -5.45 -9.66
CA LEU A 348 -30.77 -4.92 -8.70
C LEU A 348 -30.24 -3.69 -7.95
N PHE A 349 -28.96 -3.71 -7.54
CA PHE A 349 -28.29 -2.59 -6.89
C PHE A 349 -28.31 -1.34 -7.79
N GLU A 350 -27.90 -1.47 -9.06
CA GLU A 350 -27.90 -0.35 -10.00
C GLU A 350 -29.30 0.24 -10.20
N ARG A 351 -30.31 -0.62 -10.35
CA ARG A 351 -31.69 -0.17 -10.60
C ARG A 351 -32.25 0.60 -9.41
N GLY A 352 -32.03 0.12 -8.19
CA GLY A 352 -32.57 0.78 -7.01
C GLY A 352 -31.76 2.01 -6.61
N LEU A 353 -30.46 1.86 -6.36
CA LEU A 353 -29.66 2.96 -5.80
C LEU A 353 -29.24 4.00 -6.85
N ILE A 354 -28.78 3.55 -8.03
CA ILE A 354 -28.24 4.46 -9.05
C ILE A 354 -29.35 5.05 -9.92
N ARG A 355 -30.35 4.24 -10.30
CA ARG A 355 -31.46 4.70 -11.16
C ARG A 355 -32.68 5.18 -10.37
N GLY A 356 -32.76 4.90 -9.07
CA GLY A 356 -33.88 5.32 -8.22
C GLY A 356 -35.20 4.65 -8.57
N GLU A 357 -35.17 3.41 -9.09
CA GLU A 357 -36.38 2.65 -9.34
C GLU A 357 -37.04 2.26 -8.01
N SER A 358 -38.30 2.68 -7.81
CA SER A 358 -39.11 2.27 -6.67
C SER A 358 -39.78 0.92 -6.89
N ASP A 359 -40.18 0.25 -5.80
CA ASP A 359 -40.94 -1.01 -5.81
C ASP A 359 -40.24 -2.18 -6.51
N LEU A 360 -38.92 -2.29 -6.32
CA LEU A 360 -38.13 -3.43 -6.78
C LEU A 360 -38.32 -4.63 -5.84
N ASP A 361 -38.76 -5.75 -6.39
CA ASP A 361 -38.63 -7.04 -5.70
C ASP A 361 -37.14 -7.39 -5.58
N GLY A 362 -36.71 -7.88 -4.41
CA GLY A 362 -35.29 -8.22 -4.20
C GLY A 362 -34.43 -7.07 -3.67
N TYR A 363 -35.03 -5.99 -3.14
CA TYR A 363 -34.33 -4.75 -2.78
C TYR A 363 -34.84 -4.15 -1.46
N GLU A 364 -33.93 -3.60 -0.64
CA GLU A 364 -34.26 -2.85 0.58
C GLU A 364 -33.22 -1.74 0.85
N ASP A 365 -33.68 -0.51 1.11
CA ASP A 365 -32.84 0.58 1.63
C ASP A 365 -32.61 0.44 3.13
N ILE A 366 -31.40 0.75 3.59
CA ILE A 366 -31.02 0.72 5.00
C ILE A 366 -30.79 2.16 5.49
N ASP A 367 -31.68 2.65 6.35
CA ASP A 367 -31.59 3.98 6.97
C ASP A 367 -31.61 3.86 8.51
N ASP A 368 -30.69 3.07 9.04
CA ASP A 368 -30.52 2.90 10.49
C ASP A 368 -29.34 3.72 11.04
N GLY A 369 -28.67 4.50 10.18
CA GLY A 369 -27.47 5.28 10.50
C GLY A 369 -26.20 4.43 10.69
N SER A 370 -26.17 3.19 10.18
CA SER A 370 -24.93 2.43 9.98
C SER A 370 -24.23 2.82 8.68
N MET A 371 -23.07 2.23 8.41
CA MET A 371 -22.44 2.35 7.09
C MET A 371 -23.18 1.63 5.98
N PHE A 372 -24.04 0.66 6.29
CA PHE A 372 -24.71 -0.13 5.27
C PHE A 372 -25.86 0.68 4.67
N LEU A 373 -25.91 0.68 3.34
CA LEU A 373 -26.81 1.55 2.58
C LEU A 373 -28.00 0.78 2.04
N GLN A 374 -27.77 -0.47 1.63
CA GLN A 374 -28.73 -1.20 0.84
C GLN A 374 -28.49 -2.71 0.90
N ARG A 375 -29.56 -3.47 0.73
CA ARG A 375 -29.57 -4.91 0.54
C ARG A 375 -30.21 -5.27 -0.81
N THR A 376 -29.63 -6.25 -1.51
CA THR A 376 -30.34 -6.98 -2.57
C THR A 376 -30.32 -8.48 -2.33
N TRP A 377 -31.29 -9.18 -2.89
CA TRP A 377 -31.34 -10.65 -2.87
C TRP A 377 -31.89 -11.19 -4.19
N ASP A 378 -31.32 -12.30 -4.63
CA ASP A 378 -31.84 -13.07 -5.76
C ASP A 378 -32.65 -14.26 -5.23
N GLU A 379 -33.95 -14.30 -5.55
CA GLU A 379 -34.83 -15.38 -5.08
C GLU A 379 -34.44 -16.75 -5.61
N ALA A 380 -33.85 -16.82 -6.81
CA ALA A 380 -33.54 -18.09 -7.48
C ALA A 380 -32.36 -18.81 -6.80
N SER A 381 -31.30 -18.07 -6.48
CA SER A 381 -30.12 -18.59 -5.76
C SER A 381 -30.25 -18.53 -4.24
N GLY A 382 -31.03 -17.58 -3.71
CA GLY A 382 -31.04 -17.20 -2.31
C GLY A 382 -29.79 -16.45 -1.84
N GLY A 383 -28.93 -16.02 -2.77
CA GLY A 383 -27.77 -15.18 -2.49
C GLY A 383 -28.14 -13.72 -2.29
N GLU A 384 -27.28 -13.00 -1.57
CA GLU A 384 -27.53 -11.61 -1.18
C GLU A 384 -26.33 -10.71 -1.46
N LEU A 385 -26.58 -9.41 -1.53
CA LEU A 385 -25.57 -8.35 -1.53
C LEU A 385 -25.95 -7.32 -0.47
N MET A 386 -24.94 -6.87 0.28
CA MET A 386 -25.04 -5.78 1.26
C MET A 386 -24.01 -4.72 0.88
N SER A 387 -24.47 -3.54 0.48
CA SER A 387 -23.60 -2.41 0.16
C SER A 387 -23.37 -1.54 1.40
N PHE A 388 -22.20 -0.91 1.44
CA PHE A 388 -21.79 -0.02 2.51
C PHE A 388 -21.06 1.20 1.95
N ALA A 389 -21.20 2.34 2.63
CA ALA A 389 -20.44 3.52 2.33
C ALA A 389 -18.94 3.30 2.61
N THR A 390 -18.11 3.94 1.82
CA THR A 390 -16.71 4.20 2.13
C THR A 390 -16.53 5.68 2.44
N THR A 391 -15.35 6.08 2.88
CA THR A 391 -15.05 7.45 3.31
C THR A 391 -14.74 8.40 2.14
N GLY A 392 -14.73 7.87 0.92
CA GLY A 392 -14.46 8.58 -0.32
C GLY A 392 -14.14 7.62 -1.46
N ASP A 393 -13.62 8.18 -2.54
CA ASP A 393 -13.18 7.43 -3.72
C ASP A 393 -11.76 6.90 -3.53
N GLY A 394 -11.46 5.79 -4.21
CA GLY A 394 -10.13 5.18 -4.21
C GLY A 394 -10.16 3.69 -3.94
N THR A 395 -9.01 3.16 -3.52
CA THR A 395 -8.80 1.73 -3.28
C THR A 395 -8.90 1.39 -1.80
N TYR A 396 -9.80 0.47 -1.44
CA TYR A 396 -10.05 0.05 -0.06
C TYR A 396 -9.51 -1.35 0.22
N PRO A 397 -8.62 -1.52 1.22
CA PRO A 397 -7.98 -2.81 1.47
C PRO A 397 -8.96 -3.80 2.10
N VAL A 398 -8.88 -5.03 1.60
CA VAL A 398 -9.65 -6.16 2.12
C VAL A 398 -8.69 -7.11 2.82
N TRP A 399 -9.04 -7.52 4.04
CA TRP A 399 -8.24 -8.40 4.88
C TRP A 399 -9.02 -9.65 5.25
N VAL A 400 -8.39 -10.81 5.11
CA VAL A 400 -8.96 -12.12 5.46
C VAL A 400 -8.31 -12.62 6.73
N GLY A 401 -9.12 -12.77 7.77
CA GLY A 401 -8.73 -13.33 9.05
C GLY A 401 -8.81 -14.84 9.02
N ARG A 402 -7.75 -15.53 9.48
CA ARG A 402 -7.70 -16.98 9.56
C ARG A 402 -7.45 -17.49 10.97
N SER A 403 -7.99 -18.66 11.27
CA SER A 403 -7.68 -19.41 12.50
C SER A 403 -6.27 -20.01 12.44
N GLU A 404 -5.79 -20.58 13.55
CA GLU A 404 -4.54 -21.35 13.56
C GLU A 404 -4.56 -22.54 12.59
N ALA A 405 -5.74 -23.08 12.30
CA ALA A 405 -5.95 -24.16 11.34
C ALA A 405 -6.05 -23.67 9.88
N GLY A 406 -6.02 -22.35 9.65
CA GLY A 406 -6.14 -21.73 8.33
C GLY A 406 -7.58 -21.50 7.85
N GLU A 407 -8.58 -21.77 8.68
CA GLU A 407 -10.01 -21.56 8.35
C GLU A 407 -10.34 -20.07 8.37
N VAL A 408 -11.21 -19.60 7.46
CA VAL A 408 -11.65 -18.19 7.42
C VAL A 408 -12.51 -17.89 8.65
N ILE A 409 -12.14 -16.84 9.37
CA ILE A 409 -12.81 -16.36 10.58
C ILE A 409 -13.63 -15.10 10.30
N GLY A 410 -13.13 -14.24 9.42
CA GLY A 410 -13.83 -13.04 9.01
C GLY A 410 -13.13 -12.34 7.86
N VAL A 411 -13.87 -11.47 7.18
CA VAL A 411 -13.37 -10.61 6.11
C VAL A 411 -13.65 -9.18 6.48
N VAL A 412 -12.62 -8.35 6.48
CA VAL A 412 -12.67 -6.95 6.94
C VAL A 412 -12.29 -6.03 5.80
N VAL A 413 -13.08 -4.98 5.61
CA VAL A 413 -12.73 -3.84 4.76
C VAL A 413 -12.44 -2.67 5.68
N LEU A 414 -11.21 -2.16 5.63
CA LEU A 414 -10.89 -0.91 6.32
C LEU A 414 -11.46 0.22 5.47
N VAL A 415 -12.36 1.01 6.03
CA VAL A 415 -12.92 2.20 5.36
C VAL A 415 -12.16 3.46 5.76
N GLU A 416 -11.34 3.38 6.80
CA GLU A 416 -10.39 4.41 7.20
C GLU A 416 -8.97 3.85 7.21
N GLY A 417 -7.97 4.74 7.27
CA GLY A 417 -6.59 4.34 7.49
C GLY A 417 -6.43 3.49 8.75
N MET A 418 -5.55 2.48 8.72
CA MET A 418 -5.27 1.64 9.90
C MET A 418 -4.65 2.49 11.02
N PRO A 419 -5.30 2.60 12.19
CA PRO A 419 -4.76 3.42 13.27
C PRO A 419 -3.64 2.69 14.03
N GLU A 420 -2.82 3.46 14.73
CA GLU A 420 -1.77 2.96 15.61
C GLU A 420 -2.33 2.66 17.00
N LEU A 421 -1.84 1.59 17.65
CA LEU A 421 -2.19 1.29 19.03
C LEU A 421 -1.47 2.23 19.98
N LEU A 422 -2.21 2.81 20.92
CA LEU A 422 -1.63 3.52 22.04
C LEU A 422 -1.37 2.55 23.20
N PRO A 423 -0.33 2.79 24.03
CA PRO A 423 -0.08 2.00 25.23
C PRO A 423 -1.30 1.97 26.15
N GLU A 424 -1.48 0.88 26.90
CA GLU A 424 -2.44 0.87 28.00
C GLU A 424 -2.07 1.97 29.01
N ARG A 425 -3.07 2.64 29.60
CA ARG A 425 -2.79 3.61 30.66
C ARG A 425 -2.21 2.84 31.84
N ASP A 426 -1.02 3.21 32.31
CA ASP A 426 -0.51 2.75 33.60
C ASP A 426 -1.59 3.02 34.65
N GLY A 427 -2.18 1.94 35.16
CA GLY A 427 -3.23 1.97 36.16
C GLY A 427 -2.68 2.51 37.47
N THR A 428 -2.50 3.82 37.56
CA THR A 428 -2.45 4.49 38.85
C THR A 428 -3.88 4.93 39.13
N PRO A 429 -4.60 4.28 40.06
CA PRO A 429 -5.90 4.78 40.47
C PRO A 429 -5.66 6.19 41.03
N THR A 430 -6.22 7.20 40.36
CA THR A 430 -6.33 8.53 40.95
C THR A 430 -7.27 8.35 42.14
N ASP A 431 -6.66 8.22 43.32
CA ASP A 431 -7.37 8.20 44.58
C ASP A 431 -8.33 9.38 44.60
N ALA A 432 -9.61 9.06 44.81
CA ALA A 432 -10.66 10.03 44.99
C ALA A 432 -10.26 10.97 46.14
N ALA A 433 -10.04 12.25 45.81
CA ALA A 433 -10.01 13.29 46.82
C ALA A 433 -11.45 13.68 47.15
N VAL A 434 -11.78 13.45 48.42
CA VAL A 434 -12.98 13.77 49.20
C VAL A 434 -13.59 15.14 48.92
#